data_AF-A0A8B6FFY4-F1
#
_entry.id   AF-A0A8B6FFY4-F1
#
_cell.length_a   1.000
_cell.length_b   1.000
_cell.length_c   1.000
_cell.angle_alpha   90.00
_cell.angle_beta   90.00
_cell.angle_gamma   90.00
#
_symmetry.space_group_name_H-M   'P 1'
#
loop_
_entity.id
_entity.type
_entity.pdbx_description
1 polymer ?
#
loop_
_entity_poly.entity_id
_entity_poly.type
_entity_poly.pdbx_seq_one_letter_code
_entity_poly.pdbx_strand_id
1 'polypeptide(L)'
;MLLKTSKEKYQLWKSHGKKNDHLKTDKILAQRNLRKQLRKEQYMDRTQFYNELMDNPSNDMFHKLIRRNRGSKNKDAICIIENGEHHYSAKDQTNSFSRYFEDLAVPKDNGYDPEFLDLCNIRHNIFDELCKQNSDEPQFSFRNICDAIKQLHSGKATDELGLAAEHFKNSPTTVTHFLTNCFNNIFINHHIPDIFKSGIVTPVLKKGKNPMLMDNYRGIAVTPVISKLFECTILPRLTLNFDQSSLQFGFTKGLSMLMASLIITEARAEVKLVTMEPLFLITVDSQKAFDVVDHIILLDALYDHTQNHPLWSIVKNLYSGLVSRVKWKGNVSNSFNIHQGVRQGGILSPFLYKVYVNNLLEDLKSHSLGLKIGTNYVGCPTCADDIAFLSNNHQELQCMLSVATHHARQSRVTINPYKN
;
A
#
# COMPACT_ATOMS: atom_id res chain seq x y z
N MET A 1 -29.21 19.76 -24.66
CA MET A 1 -28.30 20.91 -24.81
C MET A 1 -26.99 20.73 -24.04
N LEU A 2 -27.01 20.61 -22.70
CA LEU A 2 -25.80 20.55 -21.84
C LEU A 2 -24.85 19.37 -22.11
N LEU A 3 -25.37 18.19 -22.51
CA LEU A 3 -24.53 17.04 -22.88
C LEU A 3 -23.69 17.33 -24.13
N LYS A 4 -24.28 18.04 -25.11
CA LYS A 4 -23.61 18.44 -26.35
C LYS A 4 -22.49 19.44 -26.03
N THR A 5 -22.79 20.46 -25.21
CA THR A 5 -21.82 21.45 -24.72
C THR A 5 -20.68 20.80 -23.93
N SER A 6 -20.97 19.81 -23.08
CA SER A 6 -19.96 19.08 -22.32
C SER A 6 -19.04 18.24 -23.22
N LYS A 7 -19.59 17.59 -24.26
CA LYS A 7 -18.81 16.84 -25.25
C LYS A 7 -17.94 17.76 -26.09
N GLU A 8 -18.47 18.90 -26.55
CA GLU A 8 -17.73 19.90 -27.33
C GLU A 8 -16.54 20.48 -26.55
N LYS A 9 -16.76 20.92 -25.30
CA LYS A 9 -15.70 21.44 -24.43
C LYS A 9 -14.65 20.37 -24.07
N TYR A 10 -15.06 19.08 -23.99
CA TYR A 10 -14.12 17.98 -23.82
C TYR A 10 -13.23 17.76 -25.05
N GLN A 11 -13.79 17.83 -26.26
CA GLN A 11 -13.03 17.68 -27.51
C GLN A 11 -12.08 18.87 -27.73
N LEU A 12 -12.52 20.10 -27.48
CA LEU A 12 -11.70 21.32 -27.53
C LEU A 12 -10.50 21.24 -26.59
N TRP A 13 -10.71 20.82 -25.34
CA TRP A 13 -9.60 20.60 -24.39
C TRP A 13 -8.66 19.47 -24.82
N LYS A 14 -9.20 18.41 -25.45
CA LYS A 14 -8.41 17.27 -25.93
C LYS A 14 -7.52 17.65 -27.12
N SER A 15 -7.96 18.56 -27.99
CA SER A 15 -7.21 18.99 -29.17
C SER A 15 -6.16 20.07 -28.91
N HIS A 16 -6.39 21.01 -27.96
CA HIS A 16 -5.51 22.18 -27.78
C HIS A 16 -4.62 22.17 -26.53
N GLY A 17 -4.72 21.16 -25.67
CA GLY A 17 -3.60 20.80 -24.78
C GLY A 17 -3.79 20.96 -23.27
N LYS A 18 -2.93 20.21 -22.57
CA LYS A 18 -2.97 19.81 -21.15
C LYS A 18 -2.23 20.76 -20.18
N LYS A 19 -1.81 21.96 -20.61
CA LYS A 19 -1.26 22.97 -19.67
C LYS A 19 -2.41 23.70 -18.96
N ASN A 20 -2.15 24.34 -17.82
CA ASN A 20 -3.14 25.01 -16.97
C ASN A 20 -3.75 26.21 -17.71
N ASP A 21 -4.71 25.92 -18.57
CA ASP A 21 -5.36 26.87 -19.46
C ASP A 21 -6.85 26.97 -19.15
N HIS A 22 -7.46 28.10 -19.49
CA HIS A 22 -8.89 28.39 -19.27
C HIS A 22 -9.83 27.31 -19.85
N LEU A 23 -9.35 26.56 -20.86
CA LEU A 23 -10.03 25.42 -21.47
C LEU A 23 -10.24 24.22 -20.51
N LYS A 24 -9.33 24.01 -19.56
CA LYS A 24 -9.47 22.94 -18.53
C LYS A 24 -10.54 23.30 -17.51
N THR A 25 -10.57 24.55 -17.05
CA THR A 25 -11.62 25.06 -16.16
C THR A 25 -12.99 25.03 -16.81
N ASP A 26 -13.09 25.41 -18.08
CA ASP A 26 -14.32 25.34 -18.87
C ASP A 26 -14.86 23.91 -19.00
N LYS A 27 -13.98 22.95 -19.28
CA LYS A 27 -14.36 21.53 -19.32
C LYS A 27 -14.89 21.06 -17.95
N ILE A 28 -14.20 21.38 -16.86
CA ILE A 28 -14.62 20.98 -15.51
C ILE A 28 -15.97 21.61 -15.15
N LEU A 29 -16.17 22.88 -15.48
CA LEU A 29 -17.42 23.59 -15.24
C LEU A 29 -18.58 22.98 -16.04
N ALA A 30 -18.36 22.70 -17.32
CA ALA A 30 -19.35 22.05 -18.18
C ALA A 30 -19.72 20.63 -17.67
N GLN A 31 -18.73 19.84 -17.22
CA GLN A 31 -18.99 18.53 -16.61
C GLN A 31 -19.73 18.64 -15.27
N ARG A 32 -19.39 19.62 -14.44
CA ARG A 32 -20.10 19.88 -13.17
C ARG A 32 -21.56 20.28 -13.43
N ASN A 33 -21.81 21.16 -14.38
CA ASN A 33 -23.16 21.59 -14.74
C ASN A 33 -24.00 20.44 -15.29
N LEU A 34 -23.43 19.60 -16.16
CA LEU A 34 -24.10 18.38 -16.65
C LEU A 34 -24.43 17.44 -15.48
N ARG A 35 -23.48 17.16 -14.58
CA ARG A 35 -23.72 16.31 -13.40
C ARG A 35 -24.73 16.90 -12.43
N LYS A 36 -24.80 18.23 -12.31
CA LYS A 36 -25.79 18.92 -11.46
C LYS A 36 -27.19 18.77 -12.08
N GLN A 37 -27.31 18.96 -13.39
CA GLN A 37 -28.58 18.79 -14.10
C GLN A 37 -29.06 17.34 -14.08
N LEU A 38 -28.18 16.37 -14.37
CA LEU A 38 -28.54 14.95 -14.31
C LEU A 38 -29.02 14.54 -12.90
N ARG A 39 -28.39 15.05 -11.84
CA ARG A 39 -28.85 14.81 -10.47
C ARG A 39 -30.21 15.45 -10.20
N LYS A 40 -30.45 16.65 -10.72
CA LYS A 40 -31.75 17.33 -10.60
C LYS A 40 -32.85 16.56 -11.34
N GLU A 41 -32.59 16.13 -12.58
CA GLU A 41 -33.52 15.32 -13.37
C GLU A 41 -33.79 13.97 -12.72
N GLN A 42 -32.76 13.27 -12.23
CA GLN A 42 -32.94 12.01 -11.49
C GLN A 42 -33.75 12.22 -10.21
N TYR A 43 -33.55 13.33 -9.50
CA TYR A 43 -34.33 13.66 -8.31
C TYR A 43 -35.79 13.95 -8.67
N MET A 44 -36.04 14.70 -9.74
CA MET A 44 -37.39 15.02 -10.21
C MET A 44 -38.12 13.78 -10.71
N ASP A 45 -37.49 12.96 -11.56
CA ASP A 45 -38.04 11.69 -12.05
C ASP A 45 -38.36 10.72 -10.89
N ARG A 46 -37.49 10.69 -9.87
CA ARG A 46 -37.74 9.87 -8.67
C ARG A 46 -38.89 10.43 -7.84
N THR A 47 -38.97 11.74 -7.66
CA THR A 47 -40.07 12.39 -6.93
C THR A 47 -41.41 12.20 -7.66
N GLN A 48 -41.41 12.34 -8.98
CA GLN A 48 -42.59 12.11 -9.81
C GLN A 48 -43.05 10.64 -9.72
N PHE A 49 -42.12 9.69 -9.83
CA PHE A 49 -42.45 8.27 -9.69
C PHE A 49 -43.02 7.95 -8.29
N TYR A 50 -42.52 8.58 -7.23
CA TYR A 50 -43.09 8.40 -5.89
C TYR A 50 -44.49 9.01 -5.75
N ASN A 51 -44.71 10.19 -6.31
CA ASN A 51 -46.05 10.81 -6.32
C ASN A 51 -47.04 9.93 -7.10
N GLU A 52 -46.68 9.46 -8.29
CA GLU A 52 -47.51 8.53 -9.08
C GLU A 52 -47.80 7.22 -8.33
N LEU A 53 -46.83 6.73 -7.53
CA LEU A 53 -47.01 5.52 -6.72
C LEU A 53 -47.93 5.75 -5.51
N MET A 54 -47.94 6.96 -4.94
CA MET A 54 -48.86 7.34 -3.86
C MET A 54 -50.28 7.59 -4.38
N ASP A 55 -50.40 8.19 -5.57
CA ASP A 55 -51.69 8.58 -6.13
C ASP A 55 -52.45 7.40 -6.76
N ASN A 56 -51.76 6.42 -7.36
CA ASN A 56 -52.37 5.23 -7.97
C ASN A 56 -51.52 3.96 -7.77
N PRO A 57 -51.55 3.35 -6.57
CA PRO A 57 -50.74 2.17 -6.26
C PRO A 57 -51.23 0.96 -7.06
N SER A 58 -50.42 0.49 -8.02
CA SER A 58 -50.64 -0.75 -8.76
C SER A 58 -49.55 -1.78 -8.52
N ASN A 59 -49.88 -3.05 -8.71
CA ASN A 59 -48.94 -4.16 -8.50
C ASN A 59 -47.73 -4.08 -9.45
N ASP A 60 -47.91 -3.58 -10.68
CA ASP A 60 -46.81 -3.36 -11.63
C ASP A 60 -45.88 -2.21 -11.20
N MET A 61 -46.44 -1.12 -10.64
CA MET A 61 -45.67 -0.01 -10.08
C MET A 61 -44.83 -0.44 -8.87
N PHE A 62 -45.38 -1.29 -8.00
CA PHE A 62 -44.66 -1.90 -6.88
C PHE A 62 -43.49 -2.78 -7.37
N HIS A 63 -43.70 -3.62 -8.39
CA HIS A 63 -42.62 -4.40 -8.99
C HIS A 63 -41.60 -3.56 -9.77
N LYS A 64 -42.00 -2.41 -10.33
CA LYS A 64 -41.06 -1.44 -10.93
C LYS A 64 -40.20 -0.76 -9.86
N LEU A 65 -40.78 -0.34 -8.73
CA LEU A 65 -40.06 0.18 -7.57
C LEU A 65 -39.03 -0.86 -7.07
N ILE A 66 -39.45 -2.11 -6.89
CA ILE A 66 -38.56 -3.20 -6.49
C ILE A 66 -37.44 -3.40 -7.52
N ARG A 67 -37.74 -3.42 -8.82
CA ARG A 67 -36.73 -3.57 -9.88
C ARG A 67 -35.74 -2.40 -9.94
N ARG A 68 -36.20 -1.19 -9.63
CA ARG A 68 -35.41 0.05 -9.64
C ARG A 68 -34.52 0.19 -8.41
N ASN A 69 -34.95 -0.36 -7.26
CA ASN A 69 -34.20 -0.38 -6.00
C ASN A 69 -33.39 -1.66 -5.79
N ARG A 70 -33.74 -2.76 -6.46
CA ARG A 70 -32.83 -3.91 -6.60
C ARG A 70 -31.67 -3.44 -7.48
N GLY A 71 -30.46 -3.44 -6.93
CA GLY A 71 -29.25 -3.26 -7.73
C GLY A 71 -29.27 -4.16 -8.97
N SER A 72 -28.73 -3.68 -10.09
CA SER A 72 -28.63 -4.41 -11.35
C SER A 72 -28.37 -5.89 -11.10
N LYS A 73 -29.25 -6.78 -11.60
CA LYS A 73 -28.94 -8.21 -11.68
C LYS A 73 -27.56 -8.35 -12.34
N ASN A 74 -26.73 -9.21 -11.76
CA ASN A 74 -25.33 -9.45 -12.10
C ASN A 74 -25.08 -9.28 -13.61
N LYS A 75 -24.25 -8.29 -13.98
CA LYS A 75 -23.36 -8.48 -15.13
C LYS A 75 -22.58 -9.76 -14.82
N ASP A 76 -22.72 -10.78 -15.67
CA ASP A 76 -22.09 -12.11 -15.64
C ASP A 76 -21.40 -12.45 -14.32
N ALA A 77 -21.94 -13.40 -13.56
CA ALA A 77 -21.34 -13.83 -12.31
C ALA A 77 -19.86 -14.22 -12.56
N ILE A 78 -18.96 -13.28 -12.30
CA ILE A 78 -17.53 -13.44 -12.51
C ILE A 78 -17.11 -14.64 -11.68
N CYS A 79 -16.68 -15.72 -12.34
CA CYS A 79 -16.08 -16.86 -11.66
C CYS A 79 -14.63 -16.54 -11.33
N ILE A 80 -14.13 -17.16 -10.27
CA ILE A 80 -12.71 -17.20 -9.95
C ILE A 80 -12.21 -18.58 -10.33
N ILE A 81 -11.07 -18.65 -11.03
CA ILE A 81 -10.40 -19.90 -11.35
C ILE A 81 -9.35 -20.17 -10.29
N GLU A 82 -9.44 -21.33 -9.64
CA GLU A 82 -8.44 -21.87 -8.70
C GLU A 82 -8.04 -23.25 -9.21
N ASN A 83 -6.76 -23.45 -9.55
CA ASN A 83 -6.23 -24.74 -10.04
C ASN A 83 -7.02 -25.39 -11.21
N GLY A 84 -7.64 -24.57 -12.07
CA GLY A 84 -8.48 -25.03 -13.18
C GLY A 84 -9.96 -25.24 -12.85
N GLU A 85 -10.34 -25.16 -11.57
CA GLU A 85 -11.74 -25.21 -11.13
C GLU A 85 -12.38 -23.82 -11.15
N HIS A 86 -13.66 -23.75 -11.54
CA HIS A 86 -14.41 -22.50 -11.64
C HIS A 86 -15.35 -22.31 -10.45
N HIS A 87 -15.08 -21.32 -9.60
CA HIS A 87 -15.91 -20.98 -8.45
C HIS A 87 -16.83 -19.79 -8.76
N TYR A 88 -18.14 -20.01 -8.67
CA TYR A 88 -19.17 -18.97 -8.93
C TYR A 88 -19.84 -18.46 -7.66
N SER A 89 -19.92 -19.29 -6.61
CA SER A 89 -20.50 -18.92 -5.32
C SER A 89 -19.62 -17.89 -4.62
N ALA A 90 -20.24 -16.87 -4.03
CA ALA A 90 -19.50 -15.86 -3.27
C ALA A 90 -18.71 -16.50 -2.10
N LYS A 91 -19.26 -17.54 -1.45
CA LYS A 91 -18.60 -18.24 -0.36
C LYS A 91 -17.36 -18.99 -0.84
N ASP A 92 -17.47 -19.72 -1.95
CA ASP A 92 -16.35 -20.48 -2.51
C ASP A 92 -15.25 -19.53 -3.00
N GLN A 93 -15.62 -18.45 -3.69
CA GLN A 93 -14.68 -17.40 -4.09
C GLN A 93 -13.95 -16.78 -2.89
N THR A 94 -14.66 -16.51 -1.79
CA THR A 94 -14.04 -15.99 -0.56
C THR A 94 -13.02 -16.98 0.00
N ASN A 95 -13.33 -18.28 0.00
CA ASN A 95 -12.41 -19.32 0.47
C ASN A 95 -11.21 -19.48 -0.48
N SER A 96 -11.41 -19.46 -1.80
CA SER A 96 -10.32 -19.47 -2.79
C SER A 96 -9.39 -18.28 -2.59
N PHE A 97 -9.93 -17.07 -2.42
CA PHE A 97 -9.10 -15.91 -2.08
C PHE A 97 -8.39 -16.07 -0.73
N SER A 98 -9.05 -16.65 0.27
CA SER A 98 -8.42 -16.92 1.58
C SER A 98 -7.19 -17.79 1.42
N ARG A 99 -7.30 -18.94 0.73
CA ARG A 99 -6.17 -19.84 0.47
C ARG A 99 -5.09 -19.16 -0.35
N TYR A 100 -5.47 -18.38 -1.36
CA TYR A 100 -4.52 -17.64 -2.19
C TYR A 100 -3.71 -16.61 -1.38
N PHE A 101 -4.35 -15.84 -0.50
CA PHE A 101 -3.63 -14.85 0.33
C PHE A 101 -2.88 -15.52 1.49
N GLU A 102 -3.36 -16.64 2.01
CA GLU A 102 -2.64 -17.46 2.98
C GLU A 102 -1.35 -18.04 2.37
N ASP A 103 -1.42 -18.64 1.17
CA ASP A 103 -0.24 -19.13 0.43
C ASP A 103 0.78 -18.02 0.11
N LEU A 104 0.33 -16.77 -0.04
CA LEU A 104 1.23 -15.62 -0.16
C LEU A 104 1.82 -15.17 1.17
N ALA A 105 1.09 -15.34 2.27
CA ALA A 105 1.50 -14.89 3.59
C ALA A 105 2.41 -15.90 4.31
N VAL A 106 2.66 -17.07 3.70
CA VAL A 106 3.62 -18.08 4.18
C VAL A 106 4.78 -18.21 3.19
N PRO A 107 6.05 -18.15 3.64
CA PRO A 107 7.20 -18.42 2.79
C PRO A 107 7.10 -19.82 2.15
N LYS A 108 7.38 -19.92 0.83
CA LYS A 108 7.23 -21.17 0.07
C LYS A 108 8.43 -22.12 0.16
N ASP A 109 9.60 -21.60 0.51
CA ASP A 109 10.80 -22.41 0.69
C ASP A 109 10.81 -23.02 2.10
N ASN A 110 11.28 -24.27 2.21
CA ASN A 110 11.37 -25.05 3.46
C ASN A 110 12.31 -24.39 4.48
N GLY A 111 11.83 -23.35 5.16
CA GLY A 111 12.48 -22.73 6.31
C GLY A 111 13.80 -22.03 5.99
N TYR A 112 14.29 -21.27 6.96
CA TYR A 112 15.73 -21.06 7.06
C TYR A 112 16.37 -22.40 7.44
N ASP A 113 17.67 -22.55 7.15
CA ASP A 113 18.44 -23.59 7.83
C ASP A 113 18.21 -23.48 9.35
N PRO A 114 17.92 -24.56 10.08
CA PRO A 114 17.56 -24.49 11.49
C PRO A 114 18.60 -23.73 12.33
N GLU A 115 19.89 -23.90 12.04
CA GLU A 115 20.96 -23.19 12.75
C GLU A 115 20.90 -21.68 12.49
N PHE A 116 20.67 -21.27 11.23
CA PHE A 116 20.44 -19.86 10.89
C PHE A 116 19.23 -19.29 11.64
N LEU A 117 18.11 -20.02 11.68
CA LEU A 117 16.91 -19.57 12.37
C LEU A 117 17.15 -19.40 13.87
N ASP A 118 17.85 -20.34 14.49
CA ASP A 118 18.22 -20.27 15.90
C ASP A 118 19.12 -19.07 16.19
N LEU A 119 20.12 -18.81 15.33
CA LEU A 119 20.97 -17.61 15.44
C LEU A 119 20.16 -16.31 15.32
N CYS A 120 19.22 -16.23 14.37
CA CYS A 120 18.30 -15.11 14.23
C CYS A 120 17.43 -14.92 15.48
N ASN A 121 16.87 -16.01 16.02
CA ASN A 121 16.06 -15.97 17.24
C ASN A 121 16.87 -15.49 18.44
N ILE A 122 18.10 -15.99 18.62
CA ILE A 122 19.02 -15.55 19.68
C ILE A 122 19.30 -14.05 19.52
N ARG A 123 19.68 -13.61 18.31
CA ARG A 123 19.95 -12.21 18.00
C ARG A 123 18.73 -11.32 18.31
N HIS A 124 17.54 -11.72 17.88
CA HIS A 124 16.31 -10.96 18.12
C HIS A 124 15.87 -10.95 19.58
N ASN A 125 16.28 -11.93 20.38
CA ASN A 125 16.06 -11.91 21.82
C ASN A 125 17.01 -10.92 22.51
N ILE A 126 18.29 -10.90 22.11
CA ILE A 126 19.27 -9.91 22.59
C ILE A 126 18.81 -8.49 22.24
N PHE A 127 18.39 -8.26 21.00
CA PHE A 127 17.85 -6.97 20.56
C PHE A 127 16.65 -6.54 21.42
N ASP A 128 15.74 -7.46 21.72
CA ASP A 128 14.57 -7.18 22.55
C ASP A 128 14.94 -6.77 23.97
N GLU A 129 15.93 -7.45 24.58
CA GLU A 129 16.47 -7.10 25.90
C GLU A 129 17.14 -5.72 25.90
N LEU A 130 17.97 -5.42 24.90
CA LEU A 130 18.63 -4.11 24.76
C LEU A 130 17.61 -2.98 24.60
N CYS A 131 16.57 -3.20 23.79
CA CYS A 131 15.48 -2.24 23.62
C CYS A 131 14.69 -2.01 24.91
N LYS A 132 14.49 -3.04 25.74
CA LYS A 132 13.80 -2.93 27.04
C LYS A 132 14.62 -2.22 28.11
N GLN A 133 15.94 -2.31 28.05
CA GLN A 133 16.84 -1.62 28.98
C GLN A 133 16.93 -0.11 28.70
N ASN A 134 16.65 0.31 27.47
CA ASN A 134 16.70 1.71 27.06
C ASN A 134 15.42 2.47 27.48
N SER A 135 15.37 2.91 28.74
CA SER A 135 14.24 3.62 29.34
C SER A 135 14.23 5.14 29.08
N ASP A 136 15.25 5.69 28.43
CA ASP A 136 15.43 7.14 28.30
C ASP A 136 14.54 7.77 27.21
N GLU A 137 13.89 6.94 26.40
CA GLU A 137 13.01 7.43 25.35
C GLU A 137 11.72 8.06 25.90
N PRO A 138 11.36 9.28 25.46
CA PRO A 138 10.21 9.99 26.00
C PRO A 138 8.90 9.29 25.65
N GLN A 139 7.98 9.21 26.60
CA GLN A 139 6.63 8.68 26.36
C GLN A 139 5.82 9.56 25.39
N PHE A 140 4.68 9.07 24.90
CA PHE A 140 3.78 9.86 24.08
C PHE A 140 3.07 10.91 24.94
N SER A 141 3.13 12.16 24.48
CA SER A 141 2.34 13.25 25.04
C SER A 141 0.92 13.26 24.46
N PHE A 142 -0.01 13.91 25.16
CA PHE A 142 -1.36 14.18 24.65
C PHE A 142 -1.35 14.83 23.25
N ARG A 143 -0.37 15.71 22.99
CA ARG A 143 -0.20 16.37 21.69
C ARG A 143 0.17 15.38 20.59
N ASN A 144 1.04 14.40 20.88
CA ASN A 144 1.38 13.36 19.90
C ASN A 144 0.13 12.58 19.48
N ILE A 145 -0.75 12.25 20.42
CA ILE A 145 -2.01 11.56 20.12
C ILE A 145 -2.96 12.45 19.30
N CYS A 146 -3.12 13.71 19.68
CA CYS A 146 -3.90 14.69 18.90
C CYS A 146 -3.43 14.79 17.45
N ASP A 147 -2.11 14.86 17.24
CA ASP A 147 -1.55 14.98 15.90
C ASP A 147 -1.67 13.67 15.10
N ALA A 148 -1.61 12.51 15.76
CA ALA A 148 -1.91 11.22 15.14
C ALA A 148 -3.40 11.11 14.73
N ILE A 149 -4.34 11.56 15.57
CA ILE A 149 -5.78 11.57 15.25
C ILE A 149 -6.05 12.41 14.00
N LYS A 150 -5.38 13.56 13.86
CA LYS A 150 -5.52 14.44 12.67
C LYS A 150 -5.04 13.75 11.39
N GLN A 151 -4.02 12.90 11.47
CA GLN A 151 -3.46 12.18 10.32
C GLN A 151 -4.38 11.08 9.79
N LEU A 152 -5.35 10.60 10.58
CA LEU A 152 -6.32 9.62 10.11
C LEU A 152 -7.16 10.19 8.95
N HIS A 153 -7.38 9.41 7.90
CA HIS A 153 -8.16 9.85 6.75
C HIS A 153 -9.66 9.69 7.00
N SER A 154 -10.42 10.78 6.84
CA SER A 154 -11.88 10.78 6.93
C SER A 154 -12.55 10.27 5.65
N GLY A 155 -13.81 9.84 5.73
CA GLY A 155 -14.61 9.33 4.62
C GLY A 155 -14.19 7.94 4.14
N LYS A 156 -13.49 7.18 4.98
CA LYS A 156 -13.13 5.78 4.73
C LYS A 156 -14.19 4.85 5.34
N ALA A 157 -14.22 3.61 4.87
CA ALA A 157 -15.06 2.57 5.46
C ALA A 157 -14.63 2.30 6.91
N THR A 158 -15.58 1.88 7.75
CA THR A 158 -15.30 1.39 9.10
C THR A 158 -14.43 0.14 9.05
N ASP A 159 -13.66 -0.09 10.11
CA ASP A 159 -13.01 -1.38 10.34
C ASP A 159 -14.02 -2.47 10.78
N GLU A 160 -13.50 -3.64 11.14
CA GLU A 160 -14.31 -4.78 11.62
C GLU A 160 -15.06 -4.52 12.93
N LEU A 161 -14.59 -3.56 13.71
CA LEU A 161 -15.19 -3.18 15.00
C LEU A 161 -16.26 -2.09 14.82
N GLY A 162 -16.54 -1.70 13.58
CA GLY A 162 -17.44 -0.58 13.28
C GLY A 162 -16.82 0.79 13.53
N LEU A 163 -15.51 0.87 13.80
CA LEU A 163 -14.83 2.14 14.05
C LEU A 163 -14.34 2.76 12.74
N ALA A 164 -14.64 4.04 12.59
CA ALA A 164 -14.09 4.96 11.59
C ALA A 164 -13.25 6.07 12.24
N ALA A 165 -12.42 6.75 11.44
CA ALA A 165 -11.55 7.83 11.89
C ALA A 165 -12.32 8.98 12.58
N GLU A 166 -13.54 9.25 12.14
CA GLU A 166 -14.43 10.28 12.65
C GLU A 166 -14.78 10.08 14.12
N HIS A 167 -14.86 8.84 14.60
CA HIS A 167 -15.14 8.58 16.02
C HIS A 167 -14.01 9.11 16.91
N PHE A 168 -12.75 9.06 16.45
CA PHE A 168 -11.60 9.61 17.17
C PHE A 168 -11.44 11.12 16.94
N LYS A 169 -11.75 11.61 15.74
CA LYS A 169 -11.65 13.05 15.44
C LYS A 169 -12.70 13.89 16.16
N ASN A 170 -13.88 13.32 16.37
CA ASN A 170 -15.01 14.00 17.01
C ASN A 170 -15.21 13.56 18.47
N SER A 171 -14.34 12.72 19.03
CA SER A 171 -14.45 12.30 20.43
C SER A 171 -14.08 13.45 21.38
N PRO A 172 -14.67 13.48 22.59
CA PRO A 172 -14.22 14.35 23.67
C PRO A 172 -12.74 14.15 24.01
N THR A 173 -12.08 15.19 24.53
CA THR A 173 -10.65 15.16 24.90
C THR A 173 -10.33 14.08 25.94
N THR A 174 -11.28 13.69 26.78
CA THR A 174 -11.17 12.58 27.73
C THR A 174 -10.75 11.28 27.05
N VAL A 175 -11.25 11.00 25.84
CA VAL A 175 -10.87 9.82 25.05
C VAL A 175 -9.39 9.90 24.67
N THR A 176 -8.92 11.06 24.22
CA THR A 176 -7.50 11.27 23.88
C THR A 176 -6.58 11.10 25.10
N HIS A 177 -6.99 11.55 26.28
CA HIS A 177 -6.25 11.30 27.52
C HIS A 177 -6.15 9.79 27.83
N PHE A 178 -7.27 9.07 27.72
CA PHE A 178 -7.28 7.62 27.92
C PHE A 178 -6.37 6.90 26.91
N LEU A 179 -6.46 7.26 25.63
CA LEU A 179 -5.60 6.73 24.57
C LEU A 179 -4.11 7.01 24.84
N THR A 180 -3.78 8.19 25.36
CA THR A 180 -2.40 8.54 25.74
C THR A 180 -1.88 7.54 26.78
N ASN A 181 -2.66 7.28 27.84
CA ASN A 181 -2.27 6.33 28.88
C ASN A 181 -2.16 4.89 28.33
N CYS A 182 -3.12 4.45 27.51
CA CYS A 182 -3.08 3.14 26.89
C CYS A 182 -1.84 2.95 25.99
N PHE A 183 -1.53 3.93 25.15
CA PHE A 183 -0.39 3.85 24.24
C PHE A 183 0.93 3.95 24.97
N ASN A 184 1.01 4.70 26.07
CA ASN A 184 2.18 4.70 26.94
C ASN A 184 2.36 3.36 27.66
N ASN A 185 1.27 2.71 28.09
CA ASN A 185 1.36 1.36 28.64
C ASN A 185 1.87 0.35 27.59
N ILE A 186 1.44 0.47 26.33
CA ILE A 186 1.99 -0.34 25.23
C ILE A 186 3.48 -0.01 25.04
N PHE A 187 3.84 1.27 25.05
CA PHE A 187 5.22 1.73 24.84
C PHE A 187 6.18 1.27 25.93
N ILE A 188 5.75 1.26 27.19
CA ILE A 188 6.58 0.87 28.35
C ILE A 188 6.71 -0.66 28.42
N ASN A 189 5.62 -1.39 28.20
CA ASN A 189 5.61 -2.85 28.38
C ASN A 189 5.96 -3.62 27.10
N HIS A 190 6.10 -2.93 25.97
CA HIS A 190 6.34 -3.48 24.64
C HIS A 190 5.28 -4.51 24.19
N HIS A 191 4.12 -4.52 24.86
CA HIS A 191 3.08 -5.51 24.64
C HIS A 191 1.98 -4.95 23.74
N ILE A 192 1.83 -5.54 22.55
CA ILE A 192 0.80 -5.16 21.58
C ILE A 192 -0.46 -6.00 21.78
N PRO A 193 -1.64 -5.39 21.99
CA PRO A 193 -2.91 -6.12 22.07
C PRO A 193 -3.21 -6.91 20.79
N ASP A 194 -3.75 -8.11 20.92
CA ASP A 194 -4.07 -8.99 19.77
C ASP A 194 -5.01 -8.33 18.76
N ILE A 195 -5.89 -7.44 19.22
CA ILE A 195 -6.78 -6.70 18.33
C ILE A 195 -5.98 -5.86 17.31
N PHE A 196 -4.79 -5.36 17.63
CA PHE A 196 -3.93 -4.61 16.70
C PHE A 196 -3.28 -5.52 15.65
N LYS A 197 -3.21 -6.82 15.94
CA LYS A 197 -2.59 -7.87 15.11
C LYS A 197 -3.57 -8.46 14.08
N SER A 198 -4.85 -8.11 14.18
CA SER A 198 -5.91 -8.52 13.24
C SER A 198 -6.05 -7.62 11.99
N GLY A 199 -6.65 -8.15 10.92
CA GLY A 199 -7.05 -7.36 9.76
C GLY A 199 -7.97 -8.09 8.76
N ILE A 200 -8.60 -7.33 7.87
CA ILE A 200 -9.32 -7.84 6.69
C ILE A 200 -8.53 -7.55 5.43
N VAL A 201 -8.30 -8.57 4.62
CA VAL A 201 -7.91 -8.41 3.21
C VAL A 201 -9.15 -8.32 2.34
N THR A 202 -9.28 -7.22 1.58
CA THR A 202 -10.28 -7.07 0.53
C THR A 202 -9.61 -7.18 -0.84
N PRO A 203 -9.91 -8.22 -1.64
CA PRO A 203 -9.36 -8.35 -2.99
C PRO A 203 -9.86 -7.22 -3.91
N VAL A 204 -8.95 -6.52 -4.59
CA VAL A 204 -9.24 -5.44 -5.53
C VAL A 204 -8.62 -5.74 -6.89
N LEU A 205 -9.45 -5.81 -7.93
CA LEU A 205 -9.00 -6.12 -9.28
C LEU A 205 -8.06 -5.04 -9.85
N LYS A 206 -6.91 -5.46 -10.38
CA LYS A 206 -5.99 -4.61 -11.16
C LYS A 206 -6.70 -4.14 -12.42
N LYS A 207 -6.62 -2.84 -12.70
CA LYS A 207 -7.32 -2.21 -13.83
C LYS A 207 -6.96 -2.89 -15.15
N GLY A 208 -7.98 -3.30 -15.90
CA GLY A 208 -7.83 -3.89 -17.25
C GLY A 208 -7.30 -5.32 -17.27
N LYS A 209 -7.22 -6.00 -16.12
CA LYS A 209 -6.78 -7.40 -16.03
C LYS A 209 -7.98 -8.35 -15.97
N ASN A 210 -7.74 -9.62 -16.31
CA ASN A 210 -8.77 -10.66 -16.33
C ASN A 210 -9.30 -10.90 -14.89
N PRO A 211 -10.60 -10.70 -14.64
CA PRO A 211 -11.20 -10.88 -13.31
C PRO A 211 -11.33 -12.34 -12.87
N MET A 212 -11.05 -13.31 -13.74
CA MET A 212 -11.10 -14.73 -13.38
C MET A 212 -9.84 -15.22 -12.66
N LEU A 213 -8.72 -14.51 -12.80
CA LEU A 213 -7.42 -14.93 -12.27
C LEU A 213 -7.12 -14.23 -10.95
N MET A 214 -6.83 -14.98 -9.88
CA MET A 214 -6.57 -14.42 -8.55
C MET A 214 -5.31 -13.53 -8.50
N ASP A 215 -4.28 -13.83 -9.30
CA ASP A 215 -3.07 -13.00 -9.43
C ASP A 215 -3.34 -11.56 -9.92
N ASN A 216 -4.49 -11.35 -10.56
CA ASN A 216 -4.92 -10.04 -11.01
C ASN A 216 -5.57 -9.21 -9.90
N TYR A 217 -5.71 -9.73 -8.68
CA TYR A 217 -6.22 -9.01 -7.53
C TYR A 217 -5.08 -8.55 -6.61
N ARG A 218 -5.27 -7.39 -5.99
CA ARG A 218 -4.43 -6.90 -4.87
C ARG A 218 -5.19 -7.09 -3.57
N GLY A 219 -4.53 -7.58 -2.54
CA GLY A 219 -5.11 -7.71 -1.21
C GLY A 219 -4.98 -6.41 -0.44
N ILE A 220 -6.03 -5.58 -0.38
CA ILE A 220 -5.99 -4.37 0.44
C ILE A 220 -6.35 -4.72 1.88
N ALA A 221 -5.39 -4.57 2.79
CA ALA A 221 -5.54 -4.83 4.21
C ALA A 221 -6.19 -3.64 4.92
N VAL A 222 -7.27 -3.91 5.65
CA VAL A 222 -7.92 -2.98 6.57
C VAL A 222 -7.61 -3.46 7.97
N THR A 223 -6.69 -2.75 8.64
CA THR A 223 -6.41 -2.92 10.06
C THR A 223 -7.38 -2.09 10.91
N PRO A 224 -7.58 -2.47 12.19
CA PRO A 224 -8.37 -1.69 13.13
C PRO A 224 -7.88 -0.24 13.22
N VAL A 225 -8.82 0.71 13.29
CA VAL A 225 -8.51 2.14 13.31
C VAL A 225 -7.66 2.50 14.53
N ILE A 226 -7.86 1.81 15.66
CA ILE A 226 -7.04 1.98 16.85
C ILE A 226 -5.58 1.56 16.63
N SER A 227 -5.34 0.47 15.88
CA SER A 227 -3.99 0.05 15.48
C SER A 227 -3.35 1.10 14.57
N LYS A 228 -4.11 1.60 13.58
CA LYS A 228 -3.63 2.67 12.69
C LYS A 228 -3.28 3.94 13.46
N LEU A 229 -4.08 4.29 14.47
CA LEU A 229 -3.83 5.44 15.30
C LEU A 229 -2.52 5.29 16.09
N PHE A 230 -2.27 4.11 16.66
CA PHE A 230 -0.99 3.81 17.32
C PHE A 230 0.19 3.80 16.34
N GLU A 231 0.02 3.22 15.16
CA GLU A 231 1.04 3.29 14.11
C GLU A 231 1.36 4.75 13.71
N CYS A 232 0.34 5.64 13.66
CA CYS A 232 0.52 7.06 13.42
C CYS A 232 1.31 7.78 14.53
N THR A 233 1.30 7.30 15.78
CA THR A 233 2.08 7.90 16.87
C THR A 233 3.54 7.48 16.84
N ILE A 234 3.84 6.26 16.39
CA ILE A 234 5.21 5.73 16.34
C ILE A 234 5.93 6.02 15.03
N LEU A 235 5.21 6.17 13.92
CA LEU A 235 5.81 6.43 12.61
C LEU A 235 6.75 7.66 12.62
N PRO A 236 6.38 8.83 13.18
CA PRO A 236 7.28 9.99 13.19
C PRO A 236 8.61 9.73 13.90
N ARG A 237 8.58 8.90 14.96
CA ARG A 237 9.77 8.52 15.71
C ARG A 237 10.63 7.50 14.95
N LEU A 238 9.99 6.50 14.34
CA LEU A 238 10.67 5.53 13.46
C LEU A 238 11.36 6.21 12.28
N THR A 239 10.75 7.24 11.70
CA THR A 239 11.32 7.96 10.55
C THR A 239 12.39 8.99 10.92
N LEU A 240 12.57 9.27 12.21
CA LEU A 240 13.53 10.26 12.66
C LEU A 240 14.95 9.77 12.30
N ASN A 241 15.73 10.62 11.63
CA ASN A 241 17.10 10.33 11.21
C ASN A 241 17.27 9.05 10.37
N PHE A 242 16.22 8.57 9.70
CA PHE A 242 16.36 7.45 8.76
C PHE A 242 17.23 7.86 7.58
N ASP A 243 18.40 7.25 7.46
CA ASP A 243 19.34 7.46 6.37
C ASP A 243 18.85 6.71 5.11
N GLN A 244 17.81 7.29 4.52
CA GLN A 244 17.20 6.77 3.31
C GLN A 244 18.10 7.08 2.12
N SER A 245 18.31 6.08 1.25
CA SER A 245 18.95 6.30 -0.04
C SER A 245 18.27 7.44 -0.81
N SER A 246 19.09 8.35 -1.35
CA SER A 246 18.63 9.52 -2.12
C SER A 246 17.95 9.13 -3.43
N LEU A 247 18.12 7.89 -3.87
CA LEU A 247 17.53 7.34 -5.07
C LEU A 247 16.19 6.63 -4.83
N GLN A 248 15.68 6.58 -3.59
CA GLN A 248 14.32 6.10 -3.30
C GLN A 248 13.32 7.27 -3.36
N PHE A 249 12.50 7.28 -4.41
CA PHE A 249 11.45 8.27 -4.66
C PHE A 249 10.07 7.80 -4.18
N GLY A 250 9.87 6.49 -4.02
CA GLY A 250 8.63 5.89 -3.58
C GLY A 250 8.42 6.10 -2.09
N PHE A 251 7.21 6.54 -1.71
CA PHE A 251 6.84 6.78 -0.30
C PHE A 251 7.77 7.75 0.44
N THR A 252 8.40 8.68 -0.29
CA THR A 252 9.27 9.72 0.27
C THR A 252 8.60 11.08 0.11
N LYS A 253 8.49 11.80 1.23
CA LYS A 253 7.80 13.10 1.28
C LYS A 253 8.50 14.09 0.34
N GLY A 254 7.73 14.72 -0.53
CA GLY A 254 8.24 15.70 -1.49
C GLY A 254 8.83 15.08 -2.76
N LEU A 255 8.98 13.76 -2.84
CA LEU A 255 9.45 13.06 -4.03
C LEU A 255 8.28 12.40 -4.78
N SER A 256 8.50 12.10 -6.06
CA SER A 256 7.51 11.42 -6.90
C SER A 256 8.18 10.57 -7.98
N MET A 257 7.43 9.60 -8.51
CA MET A 257 7.85 8.80 -9.67
C MET A 257 8.26 9.66 -10.88
N LEU A 258 7.66 10.84 -11.04
CA LEU A 258 8.04 11.77 -12.11
C LEU A 258 9.48 12.27 -11.95
N MET A 259 9.96 12.46 -10.71
CA MET A 259 11.34 12.87 -10.45
C MET A 259 12.33 11.75 -10.79
N ALA A 260 12.00 10.49 -10.48
CA ALA A 260 12.80 9.34 -10.92
C ALA A 260 12.91 9.27 -12.45
N SER A 261 11.79 9.50 -13.16
CA SER A 261 11.77 9.57 -14.63
C SER A 261 12.56 10.75 -15.19
N LEU A 262 12.59 11.89 -14.49
CA LEU A 262 13.41 13.04 -14.87
C LEU A 262 14.89 12.70 -14.77
N ILE A 263 15.34 12.05 -13.69
CA ILE A 263 16.74 11.62 -13.54
C ILE A 263 17.18 10.73 -14.70
N ILE A 264 16.36 9.75 -15.09
CA ILE A 264 16.64 8.88 -16.23
C ILE A 264 16.74 9.70 -17.54
N THR A 265 15.86 10.68 -17.72
CA THR A 265 15.82 11.52 -18.92
C THR A 265 17.04 12.45 -19.02
N GLU A 266 17.41 13.09 -17.91
CA GLU A 266 18.60 13.95 -17.82
C GLU A 266 19.89 13.14 -17.93
N ALA A 267 19.96 11.96 -17.31
CA ALA A 267 21.07 11.02 -17.46
C ALA A 267 21.32 10.66 -18.93
N ARG A 268 20.24 10.37 -19.69
CA ARG A 268 20.33 10.11 -21.12
C ARG A 268 20.84 11.32 -21.91
N ALA A 269 20.39 12.52 -21.55
CA ALA A 269 20.82 13.75 -22.22
C ALA A 269 22.31 14.03 -21.94
N GLU A 270 22.73 13.92 -20.69
CA GLU A 270 24.11 14.15 -20.25
C GLU A 270 25.09 13.16 -20.90
N VAL A 271 24.81 11.85 -20.83
CA VAL A 271 25.65 10.81 -21.45
C VAL A 271 25.77 11.05 -22.96
N LYS A 272 24.67 11.41 -23.61
CA LYS A 272 24.68 11.73 -25.04
C LYS A 272 25.52 12.97 -25.36
N LEU A 273 25.53 13.99 -24.51
CA LEU A 273 26.22 15.25 -24.77
C LEU A 273 27.70 15.23 -24.37
N VAL A 274 28.04 14.54 -23.29
CA VAL A 274 29.37 14.60 -22.65
C VAL A 274 30.23 13.42 -23.08
N THR A 275 29.75 12.19 -22.92
CA THR A 275 30.55 10.98 -23.20
C THR A 275 30.32 10.44 -24.61
N MET A 276 29.18 10.77 -25.24
CA MET A 276 28.75 10.23 -26.53
C MET A 276 28.65 8.69 -26.54
N GLU A 277 28.52 8.09 -25.35
CA GLU A 277 28.40 6.65 -25.15
C GLU A 277 26.93 6.20 -25.15
N PRO A 278 26.65 4.90 -25.38
CA PRO A 278 25.33 4.36 -25.14
C PRO A 278 24.99 4.38 -23.64
N LEU A 279 23.76 4.79 -23.30
CA LEU A 279 23.19 4.56 -21.98
C LEU A 279 22.33 3.30 -22.03
N PHE A 280 22.64 2.34 -21.16
CA PHE A 280 21.85 1.14 -20.96
C PHE A 280 20.91 1.33 -19.76
N LEU A 281 19.68 0.82 -19.88
CA LEU A 281 18.68 0.83 -18.82
C LEU A 281 18.03 -0.54 -18.69
N ILE A 282 17.91 -1.03 -17.46
CA ILE A 282 17.12 -2.22 -17.11
C ILE A 282 16.19 -1.85 -15.96
N THR A 283 14.91 -2.18 -16.09
CA THR A 283 13.96 -2.08 -14.99
C THR A 283 13.82 -3.43 -14.30
N VAL A 284 13.96 -3.44 -12.98
CA VAL A 284 13.81 -4.59 -12.11
C VAL A 284 12.50 -4.41 -11.33
N ASP A 285 11.64 -5.43 -11.41
CA ASP A 285 10.39 -5.49 -10.67
C ASP A 285 10.42 -6.70 -9.72
N SER A 286 10.01 -6.47 -8.48
CA SER A 286 9.87 -7.55 -7.50
C SER A 286 8.45 -8.12 -7.55
N GLN A 287 8.34 -9.44 -7.70
CA GLN A 287 7.03 -10.09 -7.73
C GLN A 287 6.35 -9.98 -6.36
N LYS A 288 5.21 -9.27 -6.32
CA LYS A 288 4.37 -9.12 -5.12
C LYS A 288 5.17 -8.57 -3.93
N ALA A 289 6.05 -7.61 -4.16
CA ALA A 289 7.07 -7.15 -3.21
C ALA A 289 6.57 -6.87 -1.78
N PHE A 290 5.38 -6.29 -1.62
CA PHE A 290 4.77 -6.02 -0.32
C PHE A 290 4.27 -7.28 0.39
N ASP A 291 3.81 -8.29 -0.36
CA ASP A 291 3.23 -9.51 0.18
C ASP A 291 4.31 -10.52 0.62
N VAL A 292 5.55 -10.37 0.15
CA VAL A 292 6.65 -11.35 0.36
C VAL A 292 7.82 -10.81 1.20
N VAL A 293 7.65 -9.68 1.88
CA VAL A 293 8.69 -9.14 2.79
C VAL A 293 8.93 -10.10 3.94
N ASP A 294 10.09 -10.73 4.00
CA ASP A 294 10.46 -11.61 5.11
C ASP A 294 10.63 -10.81 6.41
N HIS A 295 9.91 -11.21 7.47
CA HIS A 295 9.90 -10.49 8.74
C HIS A 295 11.24 -10.55 9.48
N ILE A 296 12.02 -11.63 9.35
CA ILE A 296 13.30 -11.76 10.05
C ILE A 296 14.29 -10.75 9.48
N ILE A 297 14.43 -10.72 8.16
CA ILE A 297 15.32 -9.80 7.46
C ILE A 297 14.87 -8.34 7.64
N LEU A 298 13.55 -8.09 7.60
CA LEU A 298 13.01 -6.76 7.89
C LEU A 298 13.37 -6.30 9.31
N LEU A 299 13.25 -7.18 10.30
CA LEU A 299 13.55 -6.83 11.69
C LEU A 299 15.03 -6.61 11.91
N ASP A 300 15.92 -7.35 11.24
CA ASP A 300 17.36 -7.08 11.29
C ASP A 300 17.68 -5.69 10.71
N ALA A 301 17.21 -5.40 9.49
CA ALA A 301 17.41 -4.10 8.87
C ALA A 301 16.78 -2.94 9.67
N LEU A 302 15.64 -3.21 10.33
CA LEU A 302 15.03 -2.23 11.23
C LEU A 302 15.89 -1.99 12.46
N TYR A 303 16.51 -3.04 13.02
CA TYR A 303 17.40 -2.90 14.18
C TYR A 303 18.63 -2.07 13.82
N ASP A 304 19.23 -2.27 12.64
CA ASP A 304 20.37 -1.47 12.20
C ASP A 304 20.03 0.04 12.13
N HIS A 305 18.78 0.36 11.78
CA HIS A 305 18.29 1.74 11.77
C HIS A 305 17.95 2.26 13.18
N THR A 306 17.17 1.51 13.97
CA THR A 306 16.66 1.98 15.26
C THR A 306 17.61 1.76 16.42
N GLN A 307 18.61 0.90 16.24
CA GLN A 307 19.50 0.40 17.28
C GLN A 307 18.69 -0.06 18.51
N ASN A 308 19.13 0.29 19.71
CA ASN A 308 18.48 -0.10 20.98
C ASN A 308 17.19 0.68 21.28
N HIS A 309 16.54 1.33 20.31
CA HIS A 309 15.31 2.07 20.57
C HIS A 309 14.13 1.08 20.84
N PRO A 310 13.32 1.30 21.90
CA PRO A 310 12.08 0.55 22.19
C PRO A 310 11.14 0.26 21.02
N LEU A 311 11.13 1.13 19.99
CA LEU A 311 10.24 0.99 18.84
C LEU A 311 10.52 -0.26 18.01
N TRP A 312 11.77 -0.77 18.02
CA TRP A 312 12.08 -2.04 17.36
C TRP A 312 11.27 -3.19 17.95
N SER A 313 11.31 -3.34 19.29
CA SER A 313 10.57 -4.37 20.03
C SER A 313 9.05 -4.21 19.84
N ILE A 314 8.55 -2.98 19.82
CA ILE A 314 7.14 -2.68 19.55
C ILE A 314 6.73 -3.14 18.13
N VAL A 315 7.55 -2.87 17.11
CA VAL A 315 7.28 -3.30 15.73
C VAL A 315 7.38 -4.82 15.60
N LYS A 316 8.39 -5.46 16.22
CA LYS A 316 8.49 -6.93 16.31
C LYS A 316 7.22 -7.52 16.91
N ASN A 317 6.74 -6.99 18.04
CA ASN A 317 5.52 -7.45 18.69
C ASN A 317 4.24 -7.17 17.89
N LEU A 318 4.22 -6.10 17.07
CA LEU A 318 3.09 -5.81 16.17
C LEU A 318 3.01 -6.81 15.02
N TYR A 319 4.17 -7.25 14.50
CA TYR A 319 4.27 -8.20 13.40
C TYR A 319 4.31 -9.68 13.86
N SER A 320 4.47 -9.94 15.15
CA SER A 320 4.37 -11.30 15.72
C SER A 320 2.92 -11.71 15.90
N GLY A 321 2.53 -12.87 15.36
CA GLY A 321 1.16 -13.39 15.52
C GLY A 321 0.11 -12.59 14.74
N LEU A 322 0.47 -12.07 13.58
CA LEU A 322 -0.47 -11.40 12.67
C LEU A 322 -1.52 -12.39 12.15
N VAL A 323 -2.78 -11.95 12.13
CA VAL A 323 -3.90 -12.75 11.64
C VAL A 323 -4.72 -11.94 10.65
N SER A 324 -5.18 -12.58 9.57
CA SER A 324 -6.06 -11.96 8.59
C SER A 324 -7.27 -12.80 8.23
N ARG A 325 -8.29 -12.14 7.70
CA ARG A 325 -9.46 -12.75 7.04
C ARG A 325 -9.68 -12.12 5.69
N VAL A 326 -10.23 -12.84 4.73
CA VAL A 326 -10.65 -12.28 3.45
C VAL A 326 -12.11 -11.86 3.51
N LYS A 327 -12.40 -10.64 3.06
CA LYS A 327 -13.78 -10.17 2.81
C LYS A 327 -14.02 -10.06 1.31
N TRP A 328 -14.97 -10.83 0.80
CA TRP A 328 -15.33 -10.82 -0.60
C TRP A 328 -16.85 -10.97 -0.80
N LYS A 329 -17.44 -10.06 -1.59
CA LYS A 329 -18.89 -10.02 -1.90
C LYS A 329 -19.80 -10.24 -0.67
N GLY A 330 -19.47 -9.61 0.46
CA GLY A 330 -20.24 -9.69 1.70
C GLY A 330 -19.97 -10.93 2.57
N ASN A 331 -19.18 -11.89 2.10
CA ASN A 331 -18.74 -13.04 2.88
C ASN A 331 -17.37 -12.76 3.50
N VAL A 332 -17.10 -13.38 4.65
CA VAL A 332 -15.82 -13.31 5.37
C VAL A 332 -15.31 -14.73 5.56
N SER A 333 -14.03 -14.97 5.27
CA SER A 333 -13.38 -16.27 5.45
C SER A 333 -13.05 -16.57 6.91
N ASN A 334 -12.59 -17.80 7.16
CA ASN A 334 -11.85 -18.09 8.38
C ASN A 334 -10.55 -17.28 8.44
N SER A 335 -10.00 -17.15 9.65
CA SER A 335 -8.72 -16.50 9.88
C SER A 335 -7.54 -17.38 9.45
N PHE A 336 -6.50 -16.76 8.91
CA PHE A 336 -5.21 -17.36 8.63
C PHE A 336 -4.07 -16.49 9.18
N ASN A 337 -2.92 -17.10 9.43
CA ASN A 337 -1.75 -16.40 9.96
C ASN A 337 -0.97 -15.70 8.85
N ILE A 338 -0.34 -14.57 9.18
CA ILE A 338 0.59 -13.87 8.30
C ILE A 338 2.00 -14.03 8.85
N HIS A 339 2.87 -14.71 8.10
CA HIS A 339 4.27 -14.97 8.45
C HIS A 339 5.27 -14.18 7.60
N GLN A 340 4.82 -13.57 6.50
CA GLN A 340 5.60 -12.65 5.68
C GLN A 340 4.71 -11.55 5.09
N GLY A 341 5.36 -10.53 4.54
CA GLY A 341 4.72 -9.38 3.94
C GLY A 341 4.45 -8.26 4.93
N VAL A 342 4.35 -7.05 4.38
CA VAL A 342 3.86 -5.87 5.08
C VAL A 342 2.42 -5.59 4.66
N ARG A 343 1.59 -5.21 5.63
CA ARG A 343 0.14 -5.01 5.41
C ARG A 343 -0.12 -3.95 4.34
N GLN A 344 -0.64 -4.32 3.17
CA GLN A 344 -0.92 -3.34 2.11
C GLN A 344 -2.05 -2.38 2.55
N GLY A 345 -1.68 -1.13 2.86
CA GLY A 345 -2.60 -0.13 3.45
C GLY A 345 -2.40 0.13 4.95
N GLY A 346 -1.42 -0.53 5.57
CA GLY A 346 -0.91 -0.20 6.90
C GLY A 346 -0.19 1.15 6.91
N ILE A 347 -0.12 1.79 8.09
CA ILE A 347 0.52 3.10 8.24
C ILE A 347 2.05 2.95 8.23
N LEU A 348 2.58 1.89 8.86
CA LEU A 348 4.02 1.61 8.87
C LEU A 348 4.54 0.95 7.60
N SER A 349 3.68 0.25 6.86
CA SER A 349 4.11 -0.63 5.77
C SER A 349 4.94 0.06 4.68
N PRO A 350 4.66 1.31 4.26
CA PRO A 350 5.54 2.04 3.35
C PRO A 350 6.93 2.30 3.93
N PHE A 351 7.02 2.66 5.22
CA PHE A 351 8.32 2.90 5.88
C PHE A 351 9.12 1.61 6.03
N LEU A 352 8.47 0.54 6.49
CA LEU A 352 9.11 -0.77 6.66
C LEU A 352 9.63 -1.31 5.32
N TYR A 353 8.87 -1.12 4.24
CA TYR A 353 9.35 -1.49 2.90
C TYR A 353 10.58 -0.65 2.47
N LYS A 354 10.63 0.64 2.82
CA LYS A 354 11.82 1.46 2.54
C LYS A 354 13.04 0.98 3.31
N VAL A 355 12.89 0.64 4.59
CA VAL A 355 13.98 0.04 5.40
C VAL A 355 14.48 -1.23 4.73
N TYR A 356 13.55 -2.08 4.29
CA TYR A 356 13.86 -3.37 3.65
C TYR A 356 14.66 -3.24 2.34
N VAL A 357 14.32 -2.26 1.49
CA VAL A 357 14.99 -2.04 0.20
C VAL A 357 16.26 -1.18 0.33
N ASN A 358 16.45 -0.47 1.44
CA ASN A 358 17.55 0.49 1.60
C ASN A 358 18.93 -0.16 1.42
N ASN A 359 19.13 -1.34 2.00
CA ASN A 359 20.41 -2.06 1.97
C ASN A 359 20.84 -2.36 0.53
N LEU A 360 19.93 -2.84 -0.32
CA LEU A 360 20.21 -3.04 -1.75
C LEU A 360 20.69 -1.75 -2.43
N LEU A 361 20.06 -0.61 -2.14
CA LEU A 361 20.41 0.65 -2.79
C LEU A 361 21.78 1.16 -2.34
N GLU A 362 22.11 1.03 -1.05
CA GLU A 362 23.42 1.39 -0.52
C GLU A 362 24.52 0.40 -0.94
N ASP A 363 24.21 -0.89 -1.09
CA ASP A 363 25.14 -1.89 -1.64
C ASP A 363 25.51 -1.55 -3.09
N LEU A 364 24.53 -1.24 -3.94
CA LEU A 364 24.78 -0.84 -5.33
C LEU A 364 25.66 0.43 -5.40
N LYS A 365 25.38 1.41 -4.54
CA LYS A 365 26.13 2.66 -4.47
C LYS A 365 27.55 2.48 -3.93
N SER A 366 27.75 1.66 -2.89
CA SER A 366 29.05 1.42 -2.25
C SER A 366 30.02 0.68 -3.17
N HIS A 367 29.53 -0.26 -3.99
CA HIS A 367 30.32 -0.91 -5.03
C HIS A 367 30.64 0.02 -6.21
N SER A 368 30.18 1.27 -6.19
CA SER A 368 30.31 2.25 -7.28
C SER A 368 29.79 1.74 -8.62
N LEU A 369 28.81 0.83 -8.60
CA LEU A 369 28.24 0.22 -9.80
C LEU A 369 27.13 1.09 -10.36
N GLY A 370 27.25 1.49 -11.62
CA GLY A 370 26.23 2.19 -12.37
C GLY A 370 26.58 3.66 -12.62
N LEU A 371 25.63 4.37 -13.22
CA LEU A 371 25.89 5.70 -13.75
C LEU A 371 26.16 6.74 -12.64
N LYS A 372 27.18 7.57 -12.87
CA LYS A 372 27.46 8.80 -12.12
C LYS A 372 27.39 10.00 -13.07
N ILE A 373 26.79 11.09 -12.61
CA ILE A 373 26.80 12.38 -13.31
C ILE A 373 27.58 13.37 -12.44
N GLY A 374 28.75 13.78 -12.92
CA GLY A 374 29.73 14.47 -12.10
C GLY A 374 30.10 13.64 -10.87
N THR A 375 29.85 14.18 -9.67
CA THR A 375 30.07 13.48 -8.39
C THR A 375 28.84 12.74 -7.87
N ASN A 376 27.67 12.89 -8.53
CA ASN A 376 26.41 12.34 -8.03
C ASN A 376 26.14 10.96 -8.62
N TYR A 377 25.89 9.99 -7.74
CA TYR A 377 25.45 8.66 -8.14
C TYR A 377 23.97 8.66 -8.51
N VAL A 378 23.65 8.17 -9.71
CA VAL A 378 22.29 8.10 -10.27
C VAL A 378 21.98 6.72 -10.85
N GLY A 379 22.75 5.69 -10.47
CA GLY A 379 22.71 4.37 -11.10
C GLY A 379 21.44 3.57 -10.83
N CYS A 380 20.73 3.79 -9.71
CA CYS A 380 19.56 3.00 -9.32
C CYS A 380 18.31 3.81 -8.91
N PRO A 381 17.75 4.73 -9.73
CA PRO A 381 16.52 5.44 -9.38
C PRO A 381 15.39 4.45 -9.11
N THR A 382 14.79 4.55 -7.92
CA THR A 382 13.86 3.56 -7.38
C THR A 382 12.56 4.23 -6.96
N CYS A 383 11.42 3.61 -7.28
CA CYS A 383 10.12 4.03 -6.78
C CYS A 383 9.39 2.82 -6.21
N ALA A 384 9.43 2.66 -4.88
CA ALA A 384 8.90 1.48 -4.22
C ALA A 384 9.59 0.21 -4.73
N ASP A 385 8.83 -0.72 -5.32
CA ASP A 385 9.29 -1.99 -5.88
C ASP A 385 9.85 -1.90 -7.30
N ASP A 386 9.64 -0.77 -7.98
CA ASP A 386 10.18 -0.50 -9.31
C ASP A 386 11.60 0.11 -9.18
N ILE A 387 12.63 -0.62 -9.60
CA ILE A 387 14.02 -0.15 -9.61
C ILE A 387 14.51 -0.02 -11.05
N ALA A 388 15.12 1.10 -11.43
CA ALA A 388 15.77 1.25 -12.73
C ALA A 388 17.29 1.25 -12.57
N PHE A 389 18.00 0.33 -13.21
CA PHE A 389 19.46 0.34 -13.31
C PHE A 389 19.92 1.08 -14.54
N LEU A 390 20.88 1.98 -14.36
CA LEU A 390 21.48 2.83 -15.37
C LEU A 390 22.99 2.62 -15.37
N SER A 391 23.57 2.38 -16.54
CA SER A 391 25.03 2.36 -16.75
C SER A 391 25.37 2.65 -18.20
N ASN A 392 26.56 3.20 -18.46
CA ASN A 392 27.17 3.31 -19.78
C ASN A 392 27.90 2.03 -20.22
N ASN A 393 28.00 1.02 -19.34
CA ASN A 393 28.64 -0.25 -19.60
C ASN A 393 27.69 -1.43 -19.32
N HIS A 394 27.45 -2.26 -20.34
CA HIS A 394 26.61 -3.45 -20.23
C HIS A 394 27.14 -4.48 -19.20
N GLN A 395 28.46 -4.59 -19.02
CA GLN A 395 29.06 -5.49 -18.02
C GLN A 395 28.77 -5.02 -16.60
N GLU A 396 28.85 -3.72 -16.37
CA GLU A 396 28.52 -3.13 -15.08
C GLU A 396 27.03 -3.29 -14.76
N LEU A 397 26.17 -3.11 -15.76
CA LEU A 397 24.74 -3.37 -15.62
C LEU A 397 24.44 -4.84 -15.26
N GLN A 398 25.20 -5.79 -15.81
CA GLN A 398 25.13 -7.20 -15.43
C GLN A 398 25.63 -7.43 -13.99
N CYS A 399 26.66 -6.71 -13.53
CA CYS A 399 27.10 -6.73 -12.14
C CYS A 399 26.01 -6.19 -11.21
N MET A 400 25.35 -5.07 -11.55
CA MET A 400 24.22 -4.52 -10.78
C MET A 400 23.07 -5.54 -10.67
N LEU A 401 22.72 -6.20 -11.76
CA LEU A 401 21.74 -7.30 -11.75
C LEU A 401 22.18 -8.46 -10.88
N SER A 402 23.47 -8.79 -10.87
CA SER A 402 24.01 -9.88 -10.05
C SER A 402 23.94 -9.55 -8.56
N VAL A 403 24.28 -8.31 -8.17
CA VAL A 403 24.11 -7.78 -6.81
C VAL A 403 22.62 -7.81 -6.41
N ALA A 404 21.74 -7.30 -7.28
CA ALA A 404 20.31 -7.30 -7.03
C ALA A 404 19.73 -8.72 -6.89
N THR A 405 20.18 -9.66 -7.72
CA THR A 405 19.76 -11.06 -7.65
C THR A 405 20.30 -11.74 -6.39
N HIS A 406 21.53 -11.43 -5.98
CA HIS A 406 22.11 -11.92 -4.74
C HIS A 406 21.34 -11.41 -3.52
N HIS A 407 21.10 -10.10 -3.46
CA HIS A 407 20.28 -9.48 -2.41
C HIS A 407 18.86 -10.03 -2.43
N ALA A 408 18.23 -10.20 -3.60
CA ALA A 408 16.89 -10.77 -3.71
C ALA A 408 16.82 -12.20 -3.13
N ARG A 409 17.86 -13.03 -3.34
CA ARG A 409 17.95 -14.36 -2.71
C ARG A 409 18.09 -14.27 -1.20
N GLN A 410 18.97 -13.40 -0.70
CA GLN A 410 19.13 -13.17 0.75
C GLN A 410 17.84 -12.63 1.37
N SER A 411 17.14 -11.75 0.66
CA SER A 411 15.86 -11.17 1.05
C SER A 411 14.67 -12.10 0.76
N ARG A 412 14.85 -13.27 0.15
CA ARG A 412 13.73 -14.16 -0.23
C ARG A 412 12.68 -13.49 -1.13
N VAL A 413 13.11 -12.51 -1.92
CA VAL A 413 12.29 -11.82 -2.92
C VAL A 413 12.55 -12.44 -4.28
N THR A 414 11.49 -12.65 -5.06
CA THR A 414 11.61 -13.08 -6.45
C THR A 414 11.59 -11.88 -7.39
N ILE A 415 12.66 -11.71 -8.18
CA ILE A 415 12.69 -10.75 -9.28
C ILE A 415 11.87 -11.30 -10.44
N ASN A 416 11.00 -10.49 -11.03
CA ASN A 416 10.17 -10.87 -12.17
C ASN A 416 10.92 -10.65 -13.49
N PRO A 417 11.32 -11.72 -14.21
CA PRO A 417 12.13 -11.58 -15.42
C PRO A 417 11.32 -11.24 -16.68
N TYR A 418 9.98 -11.29 -16.61
CA TYR A 418 9.09 -11.20 -17.78
C TYR A 418 8.26 -9.91 -17.83
N LYS A 419 8.54 -8.94 -16.96
CA LYS A 419 7.81 -7.67 -16.93
C LYS A 419 8.58 -6.62 -17.73
N ASN A 420 8.24 -6.50 -19.01
CA ASN A 420 8.64 -5.40 -19.90
C ASN A 420 7.40 -4.69 -20.45
#